data_AF-A0A5C3LGQ8-F1
#
_entry.id   AF-A0A5C3LGQ8-F1
#
_cell.length_a   1.000
_cell.length_b   1.000
_cell.length_c   1.000
_cell.angle_alpha   90.00
_cell.angle_beta   90.00
_cell.angle_gamma   90.00
#
_symmetry.space_group_name_H-M   'P 1'
#
loop_
_entity.id
_entity.type
_entity.pdbx_description
1 polymer ?
#
loop_
_entity_poly.entity_id
_entity_poly.type
_entity_poly.pdbx_seq_one_letter_code
_entity_poly.pdbx_strand_id
1 'polypeptide(L)'
;MVKAGIQTQVAQGEVLENYESTYKFAPIEEAQVSRAMIKRYFQSMYDRAVFLALSLTGLLSPNHDMQSCMDPSTITAPVVISATGHDGPMGAFSAKRLVSTGLLKELGNMRGLDMNRAEPAIVNGTREVVPGIILTGMELSEHDGSNRMGLTFGAMIA
;
A
#
# COMPACT_ATOMS: atom_id res chain seq x y z
N MET A 1 -39.31 1.27 31.54
CA MET A 1 -38.63 1.73 30.30
C MET A 1 -38.41 3.22 30.50
N VAL A 2 -37.20 3.75 30.75
CA VAL A 2 -36.03 3.86 29.85
C VAL A 2 -34.79 4.15 30.71
N LYS A 3 -33.67 3.46 30.49
CA LYS A 3 -32.34 3.83 31.00
C LYS A 3 -31.74 4.84 30.01
N ALA A 4 -31.62 6.10 30.40
CA ALA A 4 -30.89 7.12 29.65
C ALA A 4 -29.40 7.04 30.00
N GLY A 5 -28.55 7.09 28.96
CA GLY A 5 -27.12 6.85 29.03
C GLY A 5 -26.36 7.90 29.85
N ILE A 6 -25.38 7.41 30.62
CA ILE A 6 -24.36 8.22 31.27
C ILE A 6 -23.37 8.63 30.18
N GLN A 7 -23.39 9.91 29.79
CA GLN A 7 -22.29 10.53 29.05
C GLN A 7 -21.32 11.12 30.07
N THR A 8 -20.16 10.48 30.24
CA THR A 8 -19.05 11.03 31.02
C THR A 8 -18.42 12.16 30.21
N GLN A 9 -18.74 13.40 30.55
CA GLN A 9 -18.08 14.58 29.97
C GLN A 9 -16.65 14.66 30.51
N VAL A 10 -15.67 14.55 29.60
CA VAL A 10 -14.26 14.83 29.89
C VAL A 10 -14.10 16.34 29.89
N ALA A 11 -13.74 16.93 31.03
CA ALA A 11 -13.52 18.36 31.16
C ALA A 11 -12.37 18.82 30.25
N GLN A 12 -12.69 19.55 29.18
CA GLN A 12 -11.75 20.21 28.29
C GLN A 12 -11.51 21.63 28.81
N GLY A 13 -10.25 21.99 29.11
CA GLY A 13 -9.89 23.36 29.47
C GLY A 13 -10.25 24.33 28.34
N GLU A 14 -10.87 25.46 28.68
CA GLU A 14 -11.44 26.44 27.74
C GLU A 14 -10.42 26.95 26.71
N VAL A 15 -10.66 26.61 25.44
CA VAL A 15 -10.02 27.24 24.28
C VAL A 15 -10.75 28.55 24.00
N LEU A 16 -10.05 29.68 24.13
CA LEU A 16 -10.58 31.02 23.84
C LEU A 16 -10.00 31.52 22.52
N GLU A 17 -10.79 31.43 21.46
CA GLU A 17 -10.46 32.01 20.15
C GLU A 17 -11.01 33.43 20.06
N ASN A 18 -10.22 34.42 20.49
CA ASN A 18 -10.59 35.83 20.36
C ASN A 18 -9.63 36.53 19.40
N TYR A 19 -10.16 37.00 18.25
CA TYR A 19 -9.37 37.71 17.23
C TYR A 19 -8.99 39.14 17.64
N GLU A 20 -9.47 39.59 18.81
CA GLU A 20 -9.15 40.87 19.45
C GLU A 20 -8.00 40.71 20.46
N SER A 21 -6.85 40.21 19.99
CA SER A 21 -5.55 40.18 20.71
C SER A 21 -5.40 39.29 21.95
N THR A 22 -6.42 38.51 22.35
CA THR A 22 -6.29 37.50 23.43
C THR A 22 -6.36 36.08 22.86
N TYR A 23 -5.27 35.63 22.24
CA TYR A 23 -5.15 34.27 21.71
C TYR A 23 -4.40 33.38 22.70
N LYS A 24 -5.01 32.29 23.14
CA LYS A 24 -4.37 31.29 24.01
C LYS A 24 -4.41 29.94 23.31
N PHE A 25 -3.24 29.46 22.87
CA PHE A 25 -3.12 28.13 22.29
C PHE A 25 -3.58 27.08 23.30
N ALA A 26 -4.38 26.11 22.82
CA ALA A 26 -4.59 24.88 23.57
C ALA A 26 -3.23 24.22 23.84
N PRO A 27 -3.02 23.56 24.99
CA PRO A 27 -1.80 22.80 25.21
C PRO A 27 -1.64 21.74 24.12
N ILE A 28 -0.62 21.88 23.29
CA ILE A 28 -0.35 20.99 22.16
C ILE A 28 0.58 19.89 22.66
N GLU A 29 0.08 18.66 22.75
CA GLU A 29 0.93 17.49 22.94
C GLU A 29 1.24 16.83 21.59
N GLU A 30 2.50 16.43 21.40
CA GLU A 30 2.97 15.75 20.19
C GLU A 30 2.12 14.52 19.87
N ALA A 31 1.68 13.79 20.89
CA ALA A 31 0.79 12.64 20.75
C ALA A 31 -0.55 13.02 20.08
N GLN A 32 -1.12 14.18 20.39
CA GLN A 32 -2.39 14.64 19.80
C GLN A 32 -2.22 15.03 18.34
N VAL A 33 -1.12 15.73 18.01
CA VAL A 33 -0.79 16.15 16.65
C VAL A 33 -0.46 14.96 15.76
N SER A 34 0.39 14.04 16.24
CA SER A 34 0.75 12.81 15.54
C SER A 34 -0.51 11.97 15.25
N ARG A 35 -1.40 11.82 16.24
CA ARG A 35 -2.64 11.07 16.07
C ARG A 35 -3.62 11.74 15.10
N ALA A 36 -3.68 13.08 15.07
CA ALA A 36 -4.49 13.83 14.12
C ALA A 36 -3.94 13.75 12.68
N MET A 37 -2.62 13.81 12.52
CA MET A 37 -1.94 13.64 11.23
C MET A 37 -2.14 12.23 10.68
N ILE A 38 -1.90 11.22 11.52
CA ILE A 38 -2.17 9.81 11.21
C ILE A 38 -3.64 9.66 10.80
N LYS A 39 -4.59 10.17 11.58
CA LYS A 39 -6.03 10.09 11.22
C LYS A 39 -6.35 10.73 9.87
N ARG A 40 -5.84 11.93 9.57
CA ARG A 40 -6.10 12.61 8.28
C ARG A 40 -5.47 11.87 7.10
N TYR A 41 -4.26 11.33 7.32
CA TYR A 41 -3.56 10.53 6.32
C TYR A 41 -4.32 9.23 6.03
N PHE A 42 -4.70 8.49 7.06
CA PHE A 42 -5.48 7.24 6.92
C PHE A 42 -6.88 7.50 6.36
N GLN A 43 -7.56 8.58 6.76
CA GLN A 43 -8.87 8.93 6.21
C GLN A 43 -8.78 9.20 4.70
N SER A 44 -7.77 10.00 4.28
CA SER A 44 -7.54 10.26 2.86
C SER A 44 -7.17 9.01 2.08
N MET A 45 -6.46 8.08 2.72
CA MET A 45 -6.10 6.79 2.14
C MET A 45 -7.32 5.87 1.99
N TYR A 46 -8.15 5.71 3.03
CA TYR A 46 -9.37 4.90 2.96
C TYR A 46 -10.37 5.44 1.94
N ASP A 47 -10.47 6.77 1.79
CA ASP A 47 -11.42 7.40 0.87
C ASP A 47 -10.93 7.42 -0.59
N ARG A 48 -9.62 7.23 -0.86
CA ARG A 48 -9.03 7.40 -2.22
C ARG A 48 -8.08 6.29 -2.70
N ALA A 49 -7.80 5.26 -1.93
CA ALA A 49 -6.79 4.28 -2.31
C ALA A 49 -7.25 3.36 -3.46
N VAL A 50 -6.81 3.70 -4.68
CA VAL A 50 -6.35 2.71 -5.66
C VAL A 50 -4.90 2.41 -5.29
N PHE A 51 -4.63 1.22 -4.77
CA PHE A 51 -3.33 0.88 -4.21
C PHE A 51 -2.32 0.61 -5.32
N LEU A 52 -1.31 1.49 -5.44
CA LEU A 52 -0.03 1.16 -6.06
C LEU A 52 0.86 0.69 -4.89
N ALA A 53 1.25 -0.57 -4.88
CA ALA A 53 2.15 -1.12 -3.88
C ALA A 53 3.57 -0.51 -4.01
N LEU A 54 3.76 0.76 -3.67
CA LEU A 54 5.09 1.28 -3.35
C LEU A 54 5.47 0.66 -2.01
N SER A 55 6.26 -0.40 -2.12
CA SER A 55 7.07 -1.01 -1.08
C SER A 55 7.62 0.02 -0.08
N LEU A 56 6.95 0.19 1.05
CA LEU A 56 7.45 0.99 2.18
C LEU A 56 8.51 0.21 2.99
N THR A 57 8.83 -1.02 2.60
CA THR A 57 9.80 -1.89 3.26
C THR A 57 11.24 -1.74 2.78
N GLY A 58 11.52 -1.08 1.65
CA GLY A 58 12.89 -0.98 1.12
C GLY A 58 13.48 0.42 0.99
N LEU A 59 12.75 1.48 1.37
CA LEU A 59 13.36 2.82 1.51
C LEU A 59 14.00 3.00 2.90
N LEU A 60 13.60 2.20 3.89
CA LEU A 60 14.23 2.14 5.21
C LEU A 60 15.06 0.85 5.32
N SER A 61 16.35 0.99 5.06
CA SER A 61 17.44 0.08 5.46
C SER A 61 17.73 -1.15 4.56
N PRO A 62 18.84 -1.12 3.78
CA PRO A 62 19.43 -2.33 3.20
C PRO A 62 20.03 -3.32 4.23
N ASN A 63 19.87 -3.09 5.55
CA ASN A 63 20.48 -3.87 6.65
C ASN A 63 19.43 -4.47 7.60
N HIS A 64 18.47 -5.21 7.06
CA HIS A 64 17.33 -5.79 7.79
C HIS A 64 17.73 -6.79 8.90
N ASP A 65 19.00 -7.24 8.94
CA ASP A 65 19.51 -8.21 9.91
C ASP A 65 20.04 -7.58 11.21
N MET A 66 20.20 -6.26 11.28
CA MET A 66 20.78 -5.55 12.44
C MET A 66 19.79 -4.68 13.21
N GLN A 67 18.52 -4.61 12.79
CA GLN A 67 17.56 -3.67 13.37
C GLN A 67 16.20 -4.33 13.62
N SER A 68 16.01 -4.77 14.86
CA SER A 68 15.02 -5.77 15.27
C SER A 68 13.69 -5.24 15.81
N CYS A 69 13.31 -3.98 15.57
CA CYS A 69 12.18 -3.39 16.34
C CYS A 69 11.28 -2.37 15.63
N MET A 70 11.29 -2.32 14.29
CA MET A 70 10.32 -1.49 13.56
C MET A 70 9.25 -2.40 12.94
N ASP A 71 8.12 -2.53 13.65
CA ASP A 71 6.96 -3.25 13.14
C ASP A 71 6.34 -2.48 11.97
N PRO A 72 5.96 -3.14 10.87
CA PRO A 72 5.27 -2.49 9.78
C PRO A 72 3.86 -2.07 10.20
N SER A 73 3.37 -0.97 9.64
CA SER A 73 1.95 -0.63 9.73
C SER A 73 1.10 -1.54 8.84
N THR A 74 -0.11 -1.90 9.28
CA THR A 74 -1.04 -2.75 8.53
C THR A 74 -2.17 -1.92 7.93
N ILE A 75 -2.62 -2.33 6.73
CA ILE A 75 -3.73 -1.71 6.02
C ILE A 75 -4.66 -2.85 5.58
N THR A 76 -5.93 -2.77 5.97
CA THR A 76 -6.94 -3.74 5.55
C THR A 76 -7.63 -3.24 4.29
N ALA A 77 -7.55 -3.99 3.20
CA ALA A 77 -8.23 -3.70 1.94
C ALA A 77 -9.02 -4.93 1.47
N PRO A 78 -10.24 -4.76 0.92
CA PRO A 78 -11.03 -5.88 0.40
C PRO A 78 -10.41 -6.45 -0.89
N VAL A 79 -9.74 -5.61 -1.68
CA VAL A 79 -9.02 -5.99 -2.91
C VAL A 79 -7.71 -5.20 -2.96
N VAL A 80 -6.62 -5.88 -3.28
CA VAL A 80 -5.28 -5.31 -3.45
C VAL A 80 -4.87 -5.48 -4.91
N ILE A 81 -4.52 -4.38 -5.57
CA ILE A 81 -3.92 -4.40 -6.90
C ILE A 81 -2.41 -4.24 -6.73
N SER A 82 -1.64 -5.22 -7.21
CA SER A 82 -0.19 -5.19 -7.17
C SER A 82 0.36 -4.89 -8.55
N ALA A 83 1.11 -3.79 -8.64
CA ALA A 83 1.73 -3.27 -9.85
C ALA A 83 3.21 -2.90 -9.59
N THR A 84 3.95 -3.76 -8.89
CA THR A 84 5.33 -3.47 -8.43
C THR A 84 6.40 -3.62 -9.51
N GLY A 85 6.01 -3.96 -10.73
CA GLY A 85 6.94 -4.20 -11.84
C GLY A 85 7.61 -5.56 -11.79
N HIS A 86 8.58 -5.78 -12.68
CA HIS A 86 9.32 -7.04 -12.81
C HIS A 86 10.36 -7.22 -11.70
N ASP A 87 11.08 -8.36 -11.69
CA ASP A 87 12.03 -8.70 -10.63
C ASP A 87 13.06 -7.58 -10.35
N GLY A 88 13.26 -7.29 -9.07
CA GLY A 88 14.19 -6.31 -8.54
C GLY A 88 14.14 -6.27 -7.00
N PRO A 89 14.95 -5.43 -6.33
CA PRO A 89 14.95 -5.33 -4.86
C PRO A 89 13.57 -4.90 -4.30
N MET A 90 12.82 -4.11 -5.08
CA MET A 90 11.45 -3.67 -4.76
C MET A 90 10.41 -4.26 -5.72
N GLY A 91 10.87 -4.94 -6.75
CA GLY A 91 10.06 -5.41 -7.86
C GLY A 91 9.54 -6.82 -7.63
N ALA A 92 8.37 -7.10 -8.20
CA ALA A 92 7.63 -8.35 -8.07
C ALA A 92 7.37 -8.76 -6.62
N PHE A 93 7.05 -7.80 -5.74
CA PHE A 93 6.93 -8.03 -4.30
C PHE A 93 5.81 -9.03 -3.98
N SER A 94 4.60 -8.80 -4.51
CA SER A 94 3.45 -9.66 -4.23
C SER A 94 3.64 -11.04 -4.85
N ALA A 95 4.15 -11.11 -6.08
CA ALA A 95 4.46 -12.39 -6.73
C ALA A 95 5.50 -13.23 -5.93
N LYS A 96 6.60 -12.61 -5.47
CA LYS A 96 7.60 -13.28 -4.60
C LYS A 96 7.02 -13.64 -3.23
N ARG A 97 6.16 -12.78 -2.67
CA ARG A 97 5.53 -13.03 -1.38
C ARG A 97 4.63 -14.26 -1.45
N LEU A 98 3.87 -14.42 -2.54
CA LEU A 98 3.03 -15.60 -2.79
C LEU A 98 3.83 -16.91 -2.80
N VAL A 99 5.07 -16.89 -3.30
CA VAL A 99 5.98 -18.05 -3.21
C VAL A 99 6.45 -18.27 -1.76
N SER A 100 6.88 -17.21 -1.07
CA SER A 100 7.35 -17.32 0.31
C SER A 100 6.27 -17.78 1.31
N THR A 101 4.99 -17.51 1.02
CA THR A 101 3.85 -17.95 1.83
C THR A 101 3.35 -19.33 1.45
N GLY A 102 3.92 -19.96 0.42
CA GLY A 102 3.55 -21.31 -0.04
C GLY A 102 2.24 -21.37 -0.84
N LEU A 103 1.68 -20.22 -1.24
CA LEU A 103 0.49 -20.17 -2.11
C LEU A 103 0.85 -20.47 -3.56
N LEU A 104 2.10 -20.27 -3.95
CA LEU A 104 2.63 -20.55 -5.27
C LEU A 104 3.93 -21.36 -5.13
N LYS A 105 4.13 -22.38 -5.97
CA LYS A 105 5.31 -23.27 -5.86
C LYS A 105 6.61 -22.59 -6.32
N GLU A 106 6.56 -21.90 -7.45
CA GLU A 106 7.72 -21.26 -8.08
C GLU A 106 7.28 -20.14 -9.02
N LEU A 107 8.09 -19.08 -9.14
CA LEU A 107 7.85 -17.99 -10.08
C LEU A 107 8.03 -18.47 -11.53
N GLY A 108 7.19 -17.97 -12.44
CA GLY A 108 7.29 -18.24 -13.87
C GLY A 108 8.54 -17.65 -14.53
N ASN A 109 9.13 -16.63 -13.88
CA ASN A 109 10.29 -15.82 -14.30
C ASN A 109 10.09 -15.12 -15.65
N MET A 110 10.29 -13.80 -15.67
CA MET A 110 10.16 -13.00 -16.89
C MET A 110 11.13 -13.50 -17.97
N ARG A 111 10.61 -13.66 -19.19
CA ARG A 111 11.35 -14.19 -20.35
C ARG A 111 12.00 -13.08 -21.16
N GLY A 112 12.75 -13.48 -22.19
CA GLY A 112 13.42 -12.58 -23.11
C GLY A 112 12.49 -11.56 -23.77
N LEU A 113 13.08 -10.54 -24.41
CA LEU A 113 12.32 -9.46 -25.02
C LEU A 113 11.63 -9.92 -26.30
N ASP A 114 10.29 -9.85 -26.30
CA ASP A 114 9.44 -10.05 -27.48
C ASP A 114 8.19 -9.20 -27.32
N MET A 115 8.17 -8.04 -27.98
CA MET A 115 7.14 -7.03 -27.79
C MET A 115 5.78 -7.52 -28.26
N ASN A 116 5.72 -8.17 -29.43
CA ASN A 116 4.47 -8.62 -30.05
C ASN A 116 3.76 -9.69 -29.21
N ARG A 117 4.53 -10.51 -28.48
CA ARG A 117 3.96 -11.54 -27.59
C ARG A 117 3.75 -11.02 -26.17
N ALA A 118 4.63 -10.14 -25.69
CA ALA A 118 4.56 -9.59 -24.34
C ALA A 118 3.31 -8.73 -24.14
N GLU A 119 3.06 -7.76 -25.03
CA GLU A 119 1.96 -6.81 -24.83
C GLU A 119 0.58 -7.50 -24.67
N PRO A 120 0.14 -8.36 -25.60
CA PRO A 120 -1.16 -9.03 -25.46
C PRO A 120 -1.18 -10.03 -24.30
N ALA A 121 -0.05 -10.62 -23.92
CA ALA A 121 0.01 -11.54 -22.79
C ALA A 121 -0.24 -10.82 -21.45
N ILE A 122 0.27 -9.60 -21.29
CA ILE A 122 0.08 -8.83 -20.06
C ILE A 122 -1.35 -8.25 -19.96
N VAL A 123 -1.86 -7.66 -21.05
CA VAL A 123 -3.22 -7.09 -21.04
C VAL A 123 -4.26 -8.19 -20.78
N ASN A 124 -4.21 -9.29 -21.54
CA ASN A 124 -5.19 -10.36 -21.41
C ASN A 124 -4.97 -11.23 -20.16
N GLY A 125 -3.77 -11.21 -19.58
CA GLY A 125 -3.43 -11.99 -18.40
C GLY A 125 -3.74 -11.28 -17.08
N THR A 126 -3.96 -9.97 -17.08
CA THR A 126 -4.24 -9.18 -15.88
C THR A 126 -5.54 -9.67 -15.22
N ARG A 127 -5.40 -10.25 -14.03
CA ARG A 127 -6.49 -10.93 -13.33
C ARG A 127 -6.26 -11.00 -11.83
N GLU A 128 -7.30 -11.40 -11.12
CA GLU A 128 -7.20 -11.87 -9.75
C GLU A 128 -6.45 -13.20 -9.71
N VAL A 129 -5.29 -13.21 -9.06
CA VAL A 129 -4.40 -14.37 -8.98
C VAL A 129 -4.70 -15.21 -7.73
N VAL A 130 -5.01 -14.53 -6.63
CA VAL A 130 -5.42 -15.11 -5.36
C VAL A 130 -6.64 -14.31 -4.88
N PRO A 131 -7.61 -14.92 -4.15
CA PRO A 131 -8.74 -14.17 -3.62
C PRO A 131 -8.31 -12.89 -2.89
N GLY A 132 -8.72 -11.73 -3.42
CA GLY A 132 -8.38 -10.40 -2.92
C GLY A 132 -7.10 -9.78 -3.47
N ILE A 133 -6.33 -10.45 -4.35
CA ILE A 133 -5.09 -9.93 -4.95
C ILE A 133 -5.13 -10.02 -6.47
N ILE A 134 -5.10 -8.85 -7.12
CA ILE A 134 -4.99 -8.69 -8.57
C ILE A 134 -3.55 -8.33 -8.92
N LEU A 135 -2.93 -9.10 -9.82
CA LEU A 135 -1.60 -8.76 -10.35
C LEU A 135 -1.77 -8.10 -11.72
N THR A 136 -1.08 -6.98 -11.92
CA THR A 136 -1.11 -6.22 -13.18
C THR A 136 0.29 -5.76 -13.59
N GLY A 137 0.41 -5.39 -14.86
CA GLY A 137 1.63 -4.87 -15.46
C GLY A 137 2.77 -5.88 -15.47
N MET A 138 4.01 -5.38 -15.41
CA MET A 138 5.21 -6.23 -15.51
C MET A 138 5.40 -7.18 -14.30
N GLU A 139 4.68 -6.99 -13.20
CA GLU A 139 4.67 -7.95 -12.08
C GLU A 139 4.01 -9.28 -12.50
N LEU A 140 2.98 -9.21 -13.34
CA LEU A 140 2.35 -10.40 -13.90
C LEU A 140 3.31 -11.23 -14.76
N SER A 141 4.29 -10.59 -15.40
CA SER A 141 5.29 -11.29 -16.21
C SER A 141 6.17 -12.23 -15.38
N GLU A 142 6.42 -11.89 -14.11
CA GLU A 142 7.17 -12.75 -13.19
C GLU A 142 6.32 -13.89 -12.63
N HIS A 143 5.02 -13.62 -12.46
CA HIS A 143 4.06 -14.62 -12.02
C HIS A 143 3.81 -15.68 -13.11
N ASP A 144 3.43 -15.25 -14.32
CA ASP A 144 3.03 -16.13 -15.43
C ASP A 144 4.22 -16.57 -16.31
N GLY A 145 5.37 -15.91 -16.22
CA GLY A 145 6.54 -16.20 -17.06
C GLY A 145 6.44 -15.65 -18.48
N SER A 146 5.87 -14.45 -18.63
CA SER A 146 5.69 -13.79 -19.93
C SER A 146 6.96 -13.09 -20.41
N ASN A 147 7.04 -12.85 -21.73
CA ASN A 147 8.10 -12.04 -22.34
C ASN A 147 8.06 -10.59 -21.86
N ARG A 148 9.19 -9.89 -21.92
CA ARG A 148 9.27 -8.45 -21.68
C ARG A 148 9.03 -7.64 -22.95
N MET A 149 8.40 -6.48 -22.81
CA MET A 149 8.06 -5.56 -23.90
C MET A 149 9.02 -4.37 -24.07
N GLY A 150 10.03 -4.25 -23.19
CA GLY A 150 11.01 -3.16 -23.27
C GLY A 150 10.40 -1.78 -23.02
N LEU A 151 10.75 -0.79 -23.84
CA LEU A 151 10.33 0.62 -23.68
C LEU A 151 8.99 0.91 -24.38
N THR A 152 8.05 -0.03 -24.33
CA THR A 152 6.67 0.18 -24.77
C THR A 152 5.73 0.12 -23.58
N PHE A 153 4.83 1.08 -23.49
CA PHE A 153 3.91 1.25 -22.36
C PHE A 153 2.46 0.87 -22.72
N GLY A 154 2.23 0.34 -23.93
CA GLY A 154 0.88 0.02 -24.42
C GLY A 154 0.15 -0.93 -23.48
N ALA A 155 0.77 -2.06 -23.13
CA ALA A 155 0.16 -3.02 -22.19
C ALA A 155 0.13 -2.58 -20.71
N MET A 156 0.77 -1.47 -20.34
CA MET A 156 0.70 -0.95 -18.97
C MET A 156 -0.49 0.01 -18.77
N ILE A 157 -1.04 0.53 -19.88
CA ILE A 157 -2.14 1.50 -19.87
C ILE A 157 -3.48 0.83 -20.19
N ALA A 158 -3.45 -0.23 -21.01
CA ALA A 158 -4.63 -0.98 -21.47
C ALA A 158 -5.17 -1.92 -20.38
#